data_AF-A0A0F9T366-F1
#
_entry.id   AF-A0A0F9T366-F1
#
_cell.length_a   1.000
_cell.length_b   1.000
_cell.length_c   1.000
_cell.angle_alpha   90.00
_cell.angle_beta   90.00
_cell.angle_gamma   90.00
#
_symmetry.space_group_name_H-M   'P 1'
#
loop_
_entity.id
_entity.type
_entity.pdbx_description
1 polymer ?
#
loop_
_entity_poly.entity_id
_entity_poly.type
_entity_poly.pdbx_seq_one_letter_code
_entity_poly.pdbx_strand_id
1 'polypeptide(L)'
;MPGNRWAIAVGSAALLATVGVPWAGAQEARQVGDAPKRAASFVEAGEFLEDLPRAMLLSPTQGRPAFVEAGGRLRVSARIAEPDAAVVFSLVRTRFPVRRYSLVNDPGVRESVTSGQPLLLRVPDDVPDGTYDLEVRSGDTRLVGRHAVAVRRVGRRIRIAHLSNMNIGDVGAPEFDFRLIDEINLFAPTLIVATGDYLDITHEDPEAGWQRLSDFLAQFNAPTLMACGDHDDLERYSRFAAPSPIGTVELGWFRGVVLFDHPARPVNVDAAQLDWLEQMLTKPGWDGLTFVLTHDDYPNLLGYWRQHGRLERMVRAGRIGVWFVGGHTDWDGREYRALIDAAAPMLFIRTHQSSTAAREGADGVSRYRIVDLIGGRAVLPHDTSRNGAPPSMAVGRLKAVLRGKNDGSQTRVRLTVASGLSYRIDALEMRVRLKKVAGTKPWCHGARLVAADDLGKLWECRISFDLPDKGTLRLMLRATKRVNERLMRRASHKRGRLRRVR
;
A
#
# COMPACT_ATOMS: atom_id res chain seq x y z
N MET A 1 39.43 12.51 -52.73
CA MET A 1 39.82 11.17 -53.21
C MET A 1 41.11 10.76 -52.53
N PRO A 2 41.38 9.47 -52.29
CA PRO A 2 40.55 8.38 -51.76
C PRO A 2 40.97 8.09 -50.30
N GLY A 3 40.26 7.36 -49.43
CA GLY A 3 39.29 6.29 -49.61
C GLY A 3 39.83 5.07 -48.87
N ASN A 4 39.19 4.64 -47.78
CA ASN A 4 39.38 3.30 -47.23
C ASN A 4 38.02 2.75 -46.79
N ARG A 5 37.48 1.90 -47.66
CA ARG A 5 36.37 0.98 -47.42
C ARG A 5 36.99 -0.33 -46.92
N TRP A 6 36.45 -0.88 -45.84
CA TRP A 6 36.62 -2.30 -45.55
C TRP A 6 35.26 -2.98 -45.74
N ALA A 7 35.25 -3.87 -46.73
CA ALA A 7 34.16 -4.78 -47.03
C ALA A 7 34.18 -5.94 -46.04
N ILE A 8 33.02 -6.28 -45.48
CA ILE A 8 32.81 -7.54 -44.76
C ILE A 8 32.24 -8.53 -45.78
N ALA A 9 33.02 -9.57 -46.05
CA ALA A 9 32.66 -10.68 -46.91
C ALA A 9 31.65 -11.59 -46.18
N VAL A 10 30.59 -11.95 -46.90
CA VAL A 10 29.65 -13.00 -46.55
C VAL A 10 30.20 -14.31 -47.11
N GLY A 11 30.43 -15.29 -46.23
CA GLY A 11 30.82 -16.65 -46.61
C GLY A 11 30.00 -17.66 -45.80
N SER A 12 29.14 -18.38 -46.50
CA SER A 12 28.30 -19.46 -45.99
C SER A 12 29.02 -20.82 -46.05
N ALA A 13 28.48 -21.79 -45.28
CA ALA A 13 28.66 -23.25 -45.36
C ALA A 13 29.98 -23.82 -44.77
N ALA A 14 30.03 -24.94 -44.06
CA ALA A 14 29.03 -25.91 -43.59
C ALA A 14 29.69 -26.92 -42.61
N LEU A 15 28.82 -27.66 -41.91
CA LEU A 15 28.95 -29.07 -41.47
C LEU A 15 29.79 -29.49 -40.23
N LEU A 16 29.04 -30.06 -39.26
CA LEU A 16 29.24 -31.32 -38.52
C LEU A 16 30.49 -31.51 -37.64
N ALA A 17 30.26 -31.53 -36.32
CA ALA A 17 30.74 -32.61 -35.46
C ALA A 17 29.89 -32.72 -34.18
N THR A 18 29.05 -33.75 -34.15
CA THR A 18 28.44 -34.36 -32.97
C THR A 18 29.52 -34.99 -32.08
N VAL A 19 29.49 -34.69 -30.77
CA VAL A 19 30.04 -35.57 -29.73
C VAL A 19 28.99 -35.65 -28.63
N GLY A 20 28.41 -36.84 -28.50
CA GLY A 20 27.52 -37.21 -27.42
C GLY A 20 28.32 -37.62 -26.19
N VAL A 21 27.74 -37.39 -25.01
CA VAL A 21 28.09 -38.10 -23.78
C VAL A 21 26.80 -38.71 -23.25
N PRO A 22 26.76 -40.03 -22.98
CA PRO A 22 25.55 -40.73 -22.61
C PRO A 22 25.33 -40.65 -21.10
N TRP A 23 24.08 -40.46 -20.68
CA TRP A 23 23.66 -40.80 -19.31
C TRP A 23 22.41 -41.68 -19.37
N ALA A 24 22.66 -42.98 -19.43
CA ALA A 24 21.78 -44.04 -18.94
C ALA A 24 22.46 -44.56 -17.67
N GLY A 25 21.80 -44.92 -16.57
CA GLY A 25 20.39 -44.99 -16.22
C GLY A 25 20.33 -45.60 -14.82
N ALA A 26 19.26 -45.36 -14.08
CA ALA A 26 18.79 -46.23 -13.00
C ALA A 26 17.36 -45.82 -12.63
N GLN A 27 16.40 -46.54 -13.20
CA GLN A 27 15.06 -46.66 -12.65
C GLN A 27 15.16 -47.54 -11.39
N GLU A 28 14.76 -47.00 -10.24
CA GLU A 28 14.18 -47.80 -9.18
C GLU A 28 12.80 -47.22 -8.83
N ALA A 29 11.80 -48.05 -9.09
CA ALA A 29 10.42 -47.85 -8.69
C ALA A 29 10.17 -48.55 -7.35
N ARG A 30 9.21 -48.01 -6.58
CA ARG A 30 8.59 -48.48 -5.31
C ARG A 30 9.19 -47.77 -4.08
N GLN A 31 8.41 -47.19 -3.15
CA GLN A 31 7.01 -47.35 -2.77
C GLN A 31 6.41 -45.96 -2.47
N VAL A 32 5.24 -45.69 -3.03
CA VAL A 32 4.36 -44.58 -2.63
C VAL A 32 3.81 -44.94 -1.25
N GLY A 33 4.44 -44.39 -0.21
CA GLY A 33 3.87 -44.37 1.14
C GLY A 33 2.68 -43.43 1.16
N ASP A 34 1.64 -43.82 1.90
CA ASP A 34 0.39 -43.07 2.06
C ASP A 34 0.65 -41.59 2.35
N ALA A 35 0.24 -40.75 1.41
CA ALA A 35 0.22 -39.30 1.58
C ALA A 35 -0.73 -38.95 2.73
N PRO A 36 -0.29 -38.20 3.75
CA PRO A 36 -1.20 -37.76 4.80
C PRO A 36 -2.23 -36.81 4.18
N LYS A 37 -3.51 -37.21 4.27
CA LYS A 37 -4.67 -36.34 4.02
C LYS A 37 -4.70 -35.23 5.07
N ARG A 38 -4.03 -34.10 4.81
CA ARG A 38 -4.30 -32.81 5.46
C ARG A 38 -4.11 -31.67 4.47
N ALA A 39 -5.17 -31.35 3.72
CA ALA A 39 -5.34 -30.01 3.16
C ALA A 39 -5.92 -29.13 4.28
N ALA A 40 -5.06 -28.73 5.20
CA ALA A 40 -5.41 -27.82 6.29
C ALA A 40 -5.18 -26.38 5.82
N SER A 41 -6.17 -25.52 6.08
CA SER A 41 -6.02 -24.07 5.97
C SER A 41 -4.82 -23.61 6.78
N PHE A 42 -3.92 -22.80 6.19
CA PHE A 42 -2.83 -22.09 6.88
C PHE A 42 -3.27 -21.05 7.94
N VAL A 43 -4.51 -21.18 8.43
CA VAL A 43 -4.95 -20.64 9.72
C VAL A 43 -4.65 -21.63 10.86
N GLU A 44 -4.15 -22.84 10.58
CA GLU A 44 -3.48 -23.67 11.59
C GLU A 44 -2.08 -23.08 11.89
N ALA A 45 -2.08 -21.93 12.55
CA ALA A 45 -0.98 -21.43 13.36
C ALA A 45 -0.66 -22.36 14.55
N GLY A 46 -1.20 -23.59 14.60
CA GLY A 46 -1.22 -24.47 15.77
C GLY A 46 0.15 -24.75 16.37
N GLU A 47 1.17 -24.95 15.54
CA GLU A 47 2.53 -25.28 16.02
C GLU A 47 3.37 -24.04 16.37
N PHE A 48 2.96 -22.84 15.95
CA PHE A 48 3.60 -21.57 16.37
C PHE A 48 2.91 -20.92 17.58
N LEU A 49 1.79 -21.49 18.06
CA LEU A 49 1.02 -20.91 19.16
C LEU A 49 1.66 -21.16 20.55
N GLU A 50 2.48 -22.18 20.74
CA GLU A 50 3.01 -22.48 22.07
C GLU A 50 4.03 -21.43 22.57
N ASP A 51 4.79 -20.81 21.65
CA ASP A 51 5.79 -19.79 21.97
C ASP A 51 5.32 -18.34 21.75
N LEU A 52 4.02 -18.11 21.52
CA LEU A 52 3.56 -16.73 21.34
C LEU A 52 3.72 -15.91 22.61
N PRO A 53 4.04 -14.60 22.48
CA PRO A 53 3.99 -13.67 23.59
C PRO A 53 2.67 -13.77 24.34
N ARG A 54 2.73 -13.59 25.67
CA ARG A 54 1.55 -13.61 26.56
C ARG A 54 0.42 -12.67 26.09
N ALA A 55 0.76 -11.60 25.38
CA ALA A 55 -0.20 -10.72 24.75
C ALA A 55 0.30 -10.26 23.37
N MET A 56 -0.52 -10.41 22.33
CA MET A 56 -0.20 -9.98 20.97
C MET A 56 -1.46 -9.68 20.15
N LEU A 57 -1.41 -8.63 19.33
CA LEU A 57 -2.43 -8.37 18.31
C LEU A 57 -2.07 -9.14 17.03
N LEU A 58 -2.95 -10.03 16.59
CA LEU A 58 -2.72 -10.90 15.43
C LEU A 58 -3.24 -10.28 14.13
N SER A 59 -4.38 -9.59 14.18
CA SER A 59 -4.98 -8.93 13.02
C SER A 59 -6.08 -7.94 13.45
N PRO A 60 -6.25 -6.81 12.74
CA PRO A 60 -5.32 -6.24 11.77
C PRO A 60 -4.07 -5.67 12.45
N THR A 61 -2.98 -5.58 11.71
CA THR A 61 -1.71 -5.00 12.16
C THR A 61 -1.26 -3.89 11.22
N GLN A 62 -0.20 -3.16 11.57
CA GLN A 62 0.28 -2.03 10.76
C GLN A 62 0.65 -2.46 9.34
N GLY A 63 1.24 -3.65 9.17
CA GLY A 63 1.63 -4.23 7.89
C GLY A 63 0.56 -5.10 7.24
N ARG A 64 -0.56 -5.40 7.91
CA ARG A 64 -1.72 -6.15 7.37
C ARG A 64 -3.02 -5.44 7.78
N PRO A 65 -3.37 -4.34 7.10
CA PRO A 65 -4.45 -3.49 7.55
C PRO A 65 -5.82 -4.06 7.17
N ALA A 66 -6.85 -3.65 7.89
CA ALA A 66 -8.25 -3.93 7.57
C ALA A 66 -8.96 -2.69 7.00
N PHE A 67 -9.93 -2.93 6.12
CA PHE A 67 -10.81 -1.91 5.57
C PHE A 67 -12.25 -2.21 6.00
N VAL A 68 -12.94 -1.20 6.53
CA VAL A 68 -14.30 -1.35 7.05
C VAL A 68 -15.08 -0.05 6.83
N GLU A 69 -16.38 -0.14 6.60
CA GLU A 69 -17.24 1.05 6.55
C GLU A 69 -17.69 1.44 7.97
N ALA A 70 -18.02 2.72 8.18
CA ALA A 70 -18.73 3.12 9.40
C ALA A 70 -20.04 2.31 9.51
N GLY A 71 -20.36 1.83 10.71
CA GLY A 71 -21.46 0.89 10.92
C GLY A 71 -21.17 -0.58 10.58
N GLY A 72 -20.05 -0.86 9.91
CA GLY A 72 -19.65 -2.19 9.45
C GLY A 72 -19.12 -3.09 10.57
N ARG A 73 -18.75 -4.32 10.17
CA ARG A 73 -18.13 -5.31 11.06
C ARG A 73 -16.63 -5.43 10.74
N LEU A 74 -15.81 -5.19 11.75
CA LEU A 74 -14.35 -5.34 11.73
C LEU A 74 -13.98 -6.70 12.33
N ARG A 75 -13.27 -7.54 11.57
CA ARG A 75 -12.68 -8.78 12.08
C ARG A 75 -11.38 -8.46 12.82
N VAL A 76 -11.26 -8.89 14.06
CA VAL A 76 -10.08 -8.70 14.90
C VAL A 76 -9.65 -10.05 15.49
N SER A 77 -8.35 -10.28 15.58
CA SER A 77 -7.76 -11.40 16.30
C SER A 77 -6.68 -10.84 17.23
N ALA A 78 -6.78 -11.16 18.51
CA ALA A 78 -5.78 -10.82 19.51
C ALA A 78 -5.68 -11.98 20.49
N ARG A 79 -4.47 -12.21 21.02
CA ARG A 79 -4.24 -13.18 22.08
C ARG A 79 -3.82 -12.45 23.34
N ILE A 80 -4.49 -12.72 24.47
CA ILE A 80 -4.07 -12.32 25.81
C ILE A 80 -4.27 -13.55 26.70
N ALA A 81 -3.19 -14.10 27.26
CA ALA A 81 -3.24 -15.36 28.00
C ALA A 81 -4.21 -15.30 29.19
N GLU A 82 -4.18 -14.20 29.95
CA GLU A 82 -5.00 -13.98 31.13
C GLU A 82 -5.70 -12.62 31.01
N PRO A 83 -6.78 -12.51 30.22
CA PRO A 83 -7.49 -11.25 30.08
C PRO A 83 -8.35 -10.99 31.32
N ASP A 84 -8.48 -9.72 31.66
CA ASP A 84 -9.39 -9.22 32.68
C ASP A 84 -10.85 -9.51 32.31
N ALA A 85 -11.76 -9.26 33.25
CA ALA A 85 -13.20 -9.39 33.01
C ALA A 85 -13.67 -8.45 31.88
N ALA A 86 -13.05 -7.28 31.73
CA ALA A 86 -13.40 -6.29 30.71
C ALA A 86 -12.29 -6.17 29.65
N VAL A 87 -12.59 -6.61 28.42
CA VAL A 87 -11.75 -6.36 27.25
C VAL A 87 -12.40 -5.30 26.37
N VAL A 88 -11.69 -4.18 26.18
CA VAL A 88 -12.20 -3.01 25.44
C VAL A 88 -11.42 -2.84 24.15
N PHE A 89 -12.16 -2.70 23.05
CA PHE A 89 -11.61 -2.38 21.74
C PHE A 89 -11.95 -0.95 21.36
N SER A 90 -11.01 -0.24 20.76
CA SER A 90 -11.23 1.13 20.31
C SER A 90 -10.47 1.43 19.02
N LEU A 91 -11.09 2.21 18.14
CA LEU A 91 -10.39 2.90 17.08
C LEU A 91 -9.87 4.24 17.62
N VAL A 92 -8.57 4.46 17.52
CA VAL A 92 -7.92 5.66 18.01
C VAL A 92 -7.35 6.43 16.84
N ARG A 93 -7.84 7.65 16.66
CA ARG A 93 -7.24 8.62 15.76
C ARG A 93 -6.19 9.39 16.53
N THR A 94 -4.92 9.13 16.26
CA THR A 94 -3.79 9.71 17.02
C THR A 94 -3.41 11.13 16.59
N ARG A 95 -3.77 11.53 15.36
CA ARG A 95 -3.52 12.90 14.91
C ARG A 95 -4.50 13.89 15.51
N PHE A 96 -4.00 15.09 15.80
CA PHE A 96 -4.80 16.15 16.41
C PHE A 96 -6.09 16.47 15.61
N PRO A 97 -7.25 16.61 16.28
CA PRO A 97 -7.47 16.25 17.68
C PRO A 97 -7.54 14.73 17.87
N VAL A 98 -6.91 14.23 18.93
CA VAL A 98 -6.99 12.80 19.27
C VAL A 98 -8.45 12.45 19.55
N ARG A 99 -8.93 11.37 18.93
CA ARG A 99 -10.30 10.84 19.15
C ARG A 99 -10.27 9.35 19.35
N ARG A 100 -11.20 8.86 20.16
CA ARG A 100 -11.38 7.45 20.47
C ARG A 100 -12.82 7.07 20.20
N TYR A 101 -13.00 5.96 19.49
CA TYR A 101 -14.30 5.39 19.15
C TYR A 101 -14.33 3.96 19.70
N SER A 102 -15.15 3.73 20.71
CA SER A 102 -15.32 2.39 21.28
C SER A 102 -16.02 1.48 20.26
N LEU A 103 -15.48 0.28 20.07
CA LEU A 103 -16.10 -0.74 19.23
C LEU A 103 -17.09 -1.56 20.07
N VAL A 104 -18.17 -2.00 19.45
CA VAL A 104 -19.16 -2.85 20.12
C VAL A 104 -18.80 -4.31 19.84
N ASN A 105 -18.62 -5.08 20.90
CA ASN A 105 -18.21 -6.47 20.80
C ASN A 105 -19.42 -7.42 20.79
N ASP A 106 -19.32 -8.53 20.08
CA ASP A 106 -20.26 -9.65 20.22
C ASP A 106 -19.98 -10.44 21.53
N PRO A 107 -20.91 -11.24 22.06
CA PRO A 107 -20.66 -12.11 23.22
C PRO A 107 -19.46 -13.06 23.00
N GLY A 108 -18.77 -13.45 24.08
CA GLY A 108 -17.63 -14.39 23.98
C GLY A 108 -16.26 -13.76 23.69
N VAL A 109 -16.14 -12.44 23.86
CA VAL A 109 -14.87 -11.70 23.67
C VAL A 109 -13.72 -12.30 24.43
N ARG A 110 -13.92 -12.64 25.71
CA ARG A 110 -12.87 -13.13 26.59
C ARG A 110 -12.28 -14.43 26.06
N GLU A 111 -13.14 -15.39 25.70
CA GLU A 111 -12.73 -16.69 25.14
C GLU A 111 -12.00 -16.51 23.80
N SER A 112 -12.53 -15.65 22.92
CA SER A 112 -11.90 -15.35 21.63
C SER A 112 -10.50 -14.75 21.82
N VAL A 113 -10.36 -13.82 22.77
CA VAL A 113 -9.07 -13.16 23.07
C VAL A 113 -8.11 -14.11 23.80
N THR A 114 -8.58 -15.02 24.64
CA THR A 114 -7.70 -16.03 25.26
C THR A 114 -7.17 -17.02 24.23
N SER A 115 -8.02 -17.46 23.31
CA SER A 115 -7.69 -18.46 22.28
C SER A 115 -7.02 -17.88 21.03
N GLY A 116 -7.02 -16.55 20.86
CA GLY A 116 -6.58 -15.89 19.63
C GLY A 116 -7.58 -16.03 18.47
N GLN A 117 -8.77 -16.56 18.71
CA GLN A 117 -9.78 -16.74 17.68
C GLN A 117 -10.31 -15.39 17.16
N PRO A 118 -10.66 -15.31 15.85
CA PRO A 118 -11.22 -14.11 15.28
C PRO A 118 -12.58 -13.72 15.90
N LEU A 119 -12.71 -12.47 16.29
CA LEU A 119 -13.94 -11.85 16.75
C LEU A 119 -14.45 -10.79 15.74
N LEU A 120 -15.76 -10.57 15.73
CA LEU A 120 -16.38 -9.53 14.91
C LEU A 120 -16.81 -8.35 15.80
N LEU A 121 -16.33 -7.16 15.46
CA LEU A 121 -16.59 -5.92 16.18
C LEU A 121 -17.43 -4.99 15.32
N ARG A 122 -18.44 -4.33 15.88
CA ARG A 122 -19.18 -3.30 15.15
C ARG A 122 -18.49 -1.94 15.30
N VAL A 123 -18.20 -1.33 14.16
CA VAL A 123 -17.71 0.05 14.07
C VAL A 123 -18.91 1.00 14.21
N PRO A 124 -18.86 2.03 15.06
CA PRO A 124 -19.96 3.01 15.15
C PRO A 124 -20.25 3.72 13.82
N ASP A 125 -21.51 4.14 13.63
CA ASP A 125 -21.97 4.79 12.40
C ASP A 125 -21.42 6.23 12.23
N ASP A 126 -20.97 6.84 13.33
CA ASP A 126 -20.46 8.21 13.37
C ASP A 126 -18.93 8.32 13.25
N VAL A 127 -18.22 7.19 13.07
CA VAL A 127 -16.78 7.20 12.85
C VAL A 127 -16.48 7.81 11.48
N PRO A 128 -15.72 8.93 11.40
CA PRO A 128 -15.40 9.55 10.12
C PRO A 128 -14.50 8.67 9.24
N ASP A 129 -14.43 9.01 7.95
CA ASP A 129 -13.47 8.41 7.05
C ASP A 129 -12.02 8.67 7.52
N GLY A 130 -11.20 7.62 7.63
CA GLY A 130 -9.80 7.80 7.98
C GLY A 130 -9.02 6.51 8.25
N THR A 131 -7.77 6.67 8.66
CA THR A 131 -6.92 5.60 9.16
C THR A 131 -6.76 5.76 10.66
N TYR A 132 -6.85 4.65 11.37
CA TYR A 132 -6.95 4.57 12.82
C TYR A 132 -6.00 3.52 13.35
N ASP A 133 -5.50 3.76 14.56
CA ASP A 133 -4.92 2.70 15.38
C ASP A 133 -6.05 1.83 15.93
N LEU A 134 -5.86 0.51 15.95
CA LEU A 134 -6.69 -0.40 16.72
C LEU A 134 -6.05 -0.58 18.10
N GLU A 135 -6.79 -0.26 19.16
CA GLU A 135 -6.33 -0.46 20.53
C GLU A 135 -7.18 -1.51 21.23
N VAL A 136 -6.51 -2.48 21.88
CA VAL A 136 -7.13 -3.48 22.75
C VAL A 136 -6.62 -3.25 24.16
N ARG A 137 -7.53 -3.13 25.13
CA ARG A 137 -7.21 -2.98 26.56
C ARG A 137 -7.85 -4.09 27.38
N SER A 138 -7.08 -4.62 28.32
CA SER A 138 -7.49 -5.62 29.30
C SER A 138 -6.62 -5.45 30.55
N GLY A 139 -7.14 -4.78 31.59
CA GLY A 139 -6.34 -4.38 32.75
C GLY A 139 -5.18 -3.47 32.35
N ASP A 140 -3.97 -3.85 32.78
CA ASP A 140 -2.72 -3.16 32.43
C ASP A 140 -2.19 -3.53 31.04
N THR A 141 -2.77 -4.54 30.39
CA THR A 141 -2.36 -4.95 29.05
C THR A 141 -2.95 -4.00 28.01
N ARG A 142 -2.07 -3.42 27.18
CA ARG A 142 -2.44 -2.58 26.03
C ARG A 142 -1.75 -3.09 24.77
N LEU A 143 -2.56 -3.50 23.79
CA LEU A 143 -2.10 -3.86 22.44
C LEU A 143 -2.51 -2.78 21.45
N VAL A 144 -1.61 -2.42 20.53
CA VAL A 144 -1.87 -1.36 19.54
C VAL A 144 -1.46 -1.83 18.14
N GLY A 145 -2.43 -1.94 17.24
CA GLY A 145 -2.22 -2.04 15.81
C GLY A 145 -2.19 -0.66 15.20
N ARG A 146 -1.00 -0.08 15.03
CA ARG A 146 -0.85 1.31 14.57
C ARG A 146 -1.28 1.47 13.12
N HIS A 147 -2.14 2.45 12.86
CA HIS A 147 -2.67 2.74 11.52
C HIS A 147 -3.22 1.50 10.79
N ALA A 148 -3.68 0.50 11.54
CA ALA A 148 -4.05 -0.81 11.04
C ALA A 148 -5.48 -0.88 10.50
N VAL A 149 -6.32 0.14 10.73
CA VAL A 149 -7.72 0.14 10.30
C VAL A 149 -8.03 1.37 9.46
N ALA A 150 -8.48 1.15 8.23
CA ALA A 150 -9.06 2.19 7.39
C ALA A 150 -10.60 2.13 7.46
N VAL A 151 -11.21 3.13 8.10
CA VAL A 151 -12.66 3.33 8.06
C VAL A 151 -12.99 4.12 6.80
N ARG A 152 -13.52 3.46 5.78
CA ARG A 152 -14.01 4.06 4.53
C ARG A 152 -14.68 3.02 3.64
N ARG A 153 -15.55 3.49 2.74
CA ARG A 153 -16.04 2.71 1.61
C ARG A 153 -14.95 2.52 0.56
N VAL A 154 -14.64 1.28 0.21
CA VAL A 154 -13.70 0.94 -0.87
C VAL A 154 -14.48 0.75 -2.18
N GLY A 155 -14.25 1.63 -3.15
CA GLY A 155 -14.88 1.55 -4.47
C GLY A 155 -14.19 0.54 -5.41
N ARG A 156 -14.65 0.47 -6.67
CA ARG A 156 -13.99 -0.31 -7.75
C ARG A 156 -12.74 0.35 -8.33
N ARG A 157 -12.33 1.48 -7.74
CA ARG A 157 -11.08 2.16 -8.00
C ARG A 157 -10.36 2.34 -6.68
N ILE A 158 -9.12 1.89 -6.63
CA ILE A 158 -8.19 2.23 -5.55
C ILE A 158 -6.92 2.82 -6.13
N ARG A 159 -6.29 3.69 -5.36
CA ARG A 159 -4.96 4.21 -5.67
C ARG A 159 -3.97 3.62 -4.69
N ILE A 160 -2.89 3.07 -5.21
CA ILE A 160 -1.80 2.49 -4.43
C ILE A 160 -0.58 3.39 -4.56
N ALA A 161 0.08 3.68 -3.44
CA ALA A 161 1.44 4.19 -3.46
C ALA A 161 2.40 3.05 -3.13
N HIS A 162 3.46 2.87 -3.92
CA HIS A 162 4.45 1.82 -3.74
C HIS A 162 5.76 2.43 -3.25
N LEU A 163 6.24 1.91 -2.12
CA LEU A 163 7.51 2.22 -1.49
C LEU A 163 8.40 0.97 -1.46
N SER A 164 9.71 1.12 -1.55
CA SER A 164 10.64 -0.01 -1.41
C SER A 164 12.02 0.41 -0.93
N ASN A 165 12.80 -0.53 -0.38
CA ASN A 165 14.24 -0.43 -0.18
C ASN A 165 14.63 0.90 0.47
N MET A 166 14.09 1.15 1.67
CA MET A 166 14.38 2.37 2.42
C MET A 166 15.79 2.32 3.02
N ASN A 167 16.27 1.14 3.46
CA ASN A 167 17.63 0.95 3.98
C ASN A 167 18.04 2.02 5.03
N ILE A 168 17.14 2.36 5.94
CA ILE A 168 17.43 3.39 6.95
C ILE A 168 18.53 2.91 7.87
N GLY A 169 19.48 3.80 8.17
CA GLY A 169 20.71 3.47 8.90
C GLY A 169 21.93 3.39 7.97
N ASP A 170 21.74 3.33 6.65
CA ASP A 170 22.81 3.51 5.69
C ASP A 170 23.41 4.94 5.78
N VAL A 171 24.69 5.09 5.44
CA VAL A 171 25.38 6.40 5.44
C VAL A 171 24.67 7.42 4.54
N GLY A 172 24.08 6.99 3.43
CA GLY A 172 23.27 7.83 2.55
C GLY A 172 21.83 8.04 3.02
N ALA A 173 21.30 7.20 3.90
CA ALA A 173 19.94 7.28 4.45
C ALA A 173 19.93 7.10 5.98
N PRO A 174 20.52 8.03 6.74
CA PRO A 174 20.52 7.92 8.20
C PRO A 174 19.11 8.04 8.80
N GLU A 175 18.20 8.72 8.11
CA GLU A 175 16.86 9.03 8.58
C GLU A 175 15.82 8.88 7.46
N PHE A 176 14.56 8.66 7.84
CA PHE A 176 13.44 8.61 6.90
C PHE A 176 13.20 9.96 6.20
N ASP A 177 12.88 9.93 4.91
CA ASP A 177 12.57 11.13 4.14
C ASP A 177 11.09 11.53 4.29
N PHE A 178 10.83 12.45 5.22
CA PHE A 178 9.48 12.94 5.52
C PHE A 178 8.80 13.66 4.35
N ARG A 179 9.53 14.06 3.31
CA ARG A 179 8.93 14.63 2.10
C ARG A 179 8.03 13.59 1.40
N LEU A 180 8.33 12.29 1.53
CA LEU A 180 7.48 11.21 1.02
C LEU A 180 6.06 11.29 1.61
N ILE A 181 5.95 11.53 2.92
CA ILE A 181 4.67 11.67 3.61
C ILE A 181 3.88 12.84 3.01
N ASP A 182 4.51 14.00 2.87
CA ASP A 182 3.86 15.20 2.35
C ASP A 182 3.34 15.00 0.93
N GLU A 183 4.14 14.41 0.04
CA GLU A 183 3.73 14.21 -1.36
C GLU A 183 2.71 13.10 -1.53
N ILE A 184 2.96 11.91 -0.96
CA ILE A 184 2.08 10.75 -1.10
C ILE A 184 0.71 11.03 -0.50
N ASN A 185 0.65 11.77 0.61
CA ASN A 185 -0.63 12.19 1.19
C ASN A 185 -1.47 13.05 0.24
N LEU A 186 -0.85 13.80 -0.69
CA LEU A 186 -1.58 14.57 -1.70
C LEU A 186 -2.21 13.67 -2.76
N PHE A 187 -1.55 12.56 -3.11
CA PHE A 187 -2.12 11.57 -4.04
C PHE A 187 -3.36 10.87 -3.48
N ALA A 188 -3.57 10.96 -2.17
CA ALA A 188 -4.68 10.36 -1.45
C ALA A 188 -4.82 8.85 -1.74
N PRO A 189 -3.74 8.06 -1.58
CA PRO A 189 -3.81 6.62 -1.80
C PRO A 189 -4.89 5.98 -0.91
N THR A 190 -5.49 4.92 -1.42
CA THR A 190 -6.33 4.03 -0.62
C THR A 190 -5.47 3.12 0.26
N LEU A 191 -4.31 2.70 -0.26
CA LEU A 191 -3.38 1.78 0.37
C LEU A 191 -1.95 2.17 -0.01
N ILE A 192 -1.00 1.98 0.91
CA ILE A 192 0.43 1.97 0.59
C ILE A 192 0.87 0.51 0.54
N VAL A 193 1.65 0.14 -0.46
CA VAL A 193 2.37 -1.14 -0.50
C VAL A 193 3.84 -0.84 -0.28
N ALA A 194 4.48 -1.58 0.62
CA ALA A 194 5.89 -1.42 0.94
C ALA A 194 6.58 -2.78 0.81
N THR A 195 7.60 -2.89 -0.03
CA THR A 195 8.14 -4.18 -0.48
C THR A 195 9.42 -4.61 0.22
N GLY A 196 9.62 -4.23 1.50
CA GLY A 196 10.76 -4.69 2.31
C GLY A 196 12.00 -3.80 2.26
N ASP A 197 13.03 -4.23 2.98
CA ASP A 197 14.31 -3.55 3.23
C ASP A 197 14.11 -2.17 3.85
N TYR A 198 13.49 -2.16 5.02
CA TYR A 198 13.14 -0.91 5.70
C TYR A 198 14.33 -0.32 6.43
N LEU A 199 15.08 -1.18 7.13
CA LEU A 199 16.29 -0.82 7.84
C LEU A 199 17.49 -1.47 7.17
N ASP A 200 18.63 -0.80 7.27
CA ASP A 200 19.89 -1.41 6.89
C ASP A 200 20.30 -2.49 7.88
N ILE A 201 20.93 -3.56 7.39
CA ILE A 201 21.45 -4.64 8.24
C ILE A 201 22.49 -4.15 9.25
N THR A 202 23.16 -3.02 8.98
CA THR A 202 24.16 -2.42 9.87
C THR A 202 23.60 -1.36 10.82
N HIS A 203 22.27 -1.18 10.87
CA HIS A 203 21.63 -0.19 11.73
C HIS A 203 21.99 -0.43 13.21
N GLU A 204 22.55 0.58 13.88
CA GLU A 204 23.14 0.46 15.23
C GLU A 204 22.15 0.01 16.31
N ASP A 205 20.91 0.50 16.24
CA ASP A 205 19.81 0.11 17.12
C ASP A 205 18.57 -0.33 16.32
N PRO A 206 18.51 -1.60 15.87
CA PRO A 206 17.40 -2.08 15.06
C PRO A 206 16.05 -1.94 15.74
N GLU A 207 16.00 -2.05 17.08
CA GLU A 207 14.75 -1.90 17.85
C GLU A 207 14.17 -0.50 17.69
N ALA A 208 14.98 0.52 17.98
CA ALA A 208 14.58 1.92 17.79
C ALA A 208 14.30 2.22 16.32
N GLY A 209 15.06 1.63 15.39
CA GLY A 209 14.82 1.73 13.95
C GLY A 209 13.42 1.27 13.54
N TRP A 210 12.98 0.10 13.99
CA TRP A 210 11.65 -0.44 13.68
C TRP A 210 10.53 0.36 14.33
N GLN A 211 10.74 0.87 15.54
CA GLN A 211 9.81 1.79 16.18
C GLN A 211 9.68 3.10 15.35
N ARG A 212 10.81 3.67 14.88
CA ARG A 212 10.81 4.84 13.99
C ARG A 212 10.13 4.56 12.65
N LEU A 213 10.33 3.39 12.05
CA LEU A 213 9.60 2.96 10.86
C LEU A 213 8.09 2.97 11.11
N SER A 214 7.67 2.38 12.22
CA SER A 214 6.26 2.36 12.63
C SER A 214 5.69 3.78 12.77
N ASP A 215 6.44 4.69 13.41
CA ASP A 215 6.09 6.10 13.54
C ASP A 215 6.03 6.85 12.19
N PHE A 216 6.96 6.56 11.29
CA PHE A 216 7.00 7.12 9.93
C PHE A 216 5.79 6.67 9.11
N LEU A 217 5.51 5.37 9.08
CA LEU A 217 4.38 4.81 8.32
C LEU A 217 3.02 5.27 8.88
N ALA A 218 2.91 5.52 10.20
CA ALA A 218 1.71 6.09 10.81
C ALA A 218 1.44 7.56 10.42
N GLN A 219 2.35 8.21 9.68
CA GLN A 219 2.16 9.59 9.20
C GLN A 219 1.54 9.69 7.80
N PHE A 220 1.37 8.57 7.09
CA PHE A 220 0.54 8.54 5.88
C PHE A 220 -0.96 8.56 6.18
N ASN A 221 -1.77 9.11 5.29
CA ASN A 221 -3.24 9.17 5.38
C ASN A 221 -3.92 7.87 4.90
N ALA A 222 -3.13 6.86 4.59
CA ALA A 222 -3.53 5.53 4.15
C ALA A 222 -2.80 4.48 5.00
N PRO A 223 -3.39 3.30 5.22
CA PRO A 223 -2.68 2.20 5.86
C PRO A 223 -1.62 1.60 4.92
N THR A 224 -0.72 0.79 5.46
CA THR A 224 0.40 0.17 4.70
C THR A 224 0.28 -1.35 4.70
N LEU A 225 0.47 -1.98 3.55
CA LEU A 225 0.68 -3.42 3.41
C LEU A 225 2.17 -3.68 3.19
N MET A 226 2.80 -4.46 4.07
CA MET A 226 4.27 -4.57 4.14
C MET A 226 4.74 -5.98 3.73
N ALA A 227 5.72 -6.10 2.84
CA ALA A 227 6.51 -7.33 2.69
C ALA A 227 7.74 -7.28 3.61
N CYS A 228 8.37 -8.42 3.85
CA CYS A 228 9.66 -8.52 4.54
C CYS A 228 10.75 -8.72 3.48
N GLY A 229 11.77 -7.86 3.48
CA GLY A 229 12.95 -7.99 2.64
C GLY A 229 14.01 -8.91 3.24
N ASP A 230 15.13 -9.11 2.54
CA ASP A 230 16.25 -9.92 3.03
C ASP A 230 17.14 -9.18 4.03
N HIS A 231 17.11 -7.84 4.05
CA HIS A 231 17.78 -7.06 5.10
C HIS A 231 16.91 -6.87 6.36
N ASP A 232 15.63 -7.21 6.28
CA ASP A 232 14.70 -7.09 7.40
C ASP A 232 14.84 -8.27 8.38
N ASP A 233 14.94 -7.96 9.67
CA ASP A 233 14.90 -8.96 10.72
C ASP A 233 13.47 -9.50 10.91
N LEU A 234 13.29 -10.81 10.69
CA LEU A 234 11.97 -11.44 10.69
C LEU A 234 11.25 -11.36 12.06
N GLU A 235 11.99 -11.43 13.16
CA GLU A 235 11.42 -11.32 14.51
C GLU A 235 10.85 -9.91 14.75
N ARG A 236 11.62 -8.88 14.41
CA ARG A 236 11.17 -7.48 14.46
C ARG A 236 10.04 -7.20 13.49
N TYR A 237 10.11 -7.69 12.26
CA TYR A 237 9.00 -7.62 11.31
C TYR A 237 7.73 -8.22 11.94
N SER A 238 7.85 -9.39 12.58
CA SER A 238 6.71 -10.10 13.16
C SER A 238 6.03 -9.31 14.27
N ARG A 239 6.80 -8.59 15.07
CA ARG A 239 6.33 -7.76 16.18
C ARG A 239 5.79 -6.40 15.76
N PHE A 240 6.46 -5.70 14.84
CA PHE A 240 6.12 -4.32 14.46
C PHE A 240 5.16 -4.23 13.27
N ALA A 241 5.27 -5.14 12.30
CA ALA A 241 4.51 -5.08 11.06
C ALA A 241 3.36 -6.08 11.03
N ALA A 242 3.64 -7.38 11.10
CA ALA A 242 2.62 -8.43 11.01
C ALA A 242 3.14 -9.78 11.50
N PRO A 243 2.35 -10.61 12.21
CA PRO A 243 2.81 -11.87 12.82
C PRO A 243 3.39 -12.91 11.85
N SER A 244 3.16 -12.75 10.55
CA SER A 244 3.71 -13.59 9.49
C SER A 244 4.13 -12.74 8.29
N PRO A 245 5.26 -13.05 7.64
CA PRO A 245 5.66 -12.38 6.41
C PRO A 245 4.77 -12.78 5.22
N ILE A 246 4.03 -13.89 5.33
CA ILE A 246 3.09 -14.37 4.32
C ILE A 246 1.67 -14.02 4.76
N GLY A 247 0.82 -13.55 3.84
CA GLY A 247 -0.57 -13.35 4.19
C GLY A 247 -1.40 -12.66 3.12
N THR A 248 -2.61 -12.26 3.50
CA THR A 248 -3.53 -11.57 2.61
C THR A 248 -4.21 -10.39 3.29
N VAL A 249 -4.71 -9.47 2.48
CA VAL A 249 -5.61 -8.39 2.88
C VAL A 249 -6.74 -8.31 1.86
N GLU A 250 -7.96 -8.14 2.33
CA GLU A 250 -9.13 -7.92 1.47
C GLU A 250 -9.62 -6.47 1.62
N LEU A 251 -9.88 -5.81 0.50
CA LEU A 251 -10.32 -4.43 0.43
C LEU A 251 -11.34 -4.24 -0.69
N GLY A 252 -12.60 -4.50 -0.39
CA GLY A 252 -13.68 -4.47 -1.36
C GLY A 252 -13.47 -5.48 -2.49
N TRP A 253 -13.31 -5.00 -3.72
CA TRP A 253 -13.10 -5.84 -4.91
C TRP A 253 -11.62 -6.24 -5.12
N PHE A 254 -10.72 -5.91 -4.20
CA PHE A 254 -9.29 -6.19 -4.35
C PHE A 254 -8.76 -7.06 -3.22
N ARG A 255 -7.80 -7.92 -3.55
CA ARG A 255 -7.08 -8.77 -2.61
C ARG A 255 -5.59 -8.51 -2.79
N GLY A 256 -4.93 -8.11 -1.70
CA GLY A 256 -3.48 -8.09 -1.61
C GLY A 256 -2.99 -9.44 -1.11
N VAL A 257 -1.96 -9.97 -1.75
CA VAL A 257 -1.24 -11.17 -1.34
C VAL A 257 0.20 -10.77 -1.06
N VAL A 258 0.71 -11.15 0.10
CA VAL A 258 2.10 -10.90 0.46
C VAL A 258 2.81 -12.24 0.58
N LEU A 259 3.94 -12.33 -0.10
CA LEU A 259 4.81 -13.49 -0.12
C LEU A 259 6.11 -13.16 0.59
N PHE A 260 6.64 -14.14 1.31
CA PHE A 260 8.00 -14.08 1.82
C PHE A 260 8.94 -14.61 0.75
N ASP A 261 9.34 -13.70 -0.13
CA ASP A 261 10.10 -13.95 -1.35
C ASP A 261 11.26 -12.94 -1.40
N HIS A 262 12.48 -13.43 -1.28
CA HIS A 262 13.72 -12.65 -1.38
C HIS A 262 14.84 -13.57 -1.89
N PRO A 263 16.00 -13.04 -2.36
CA PRO A 263 17.01 -13.86 -3.06
C PRO A 263 17.50 -15.09 -2.30
N ALA A 264 17.63 -14.99 -0.97
CA ALA A 264 18.05 -16.11 -0.10
C ALA A 264 16.94 -17.13 0.20
N ARG A 265 15.67 -16.80 -0.08
CA ARG A 265 14.51 -17.66 0.14
C ARG A 265 13.46 -17.45 -0.95
N PRO A 266 13.73 -17.87 -2.19
CA PRO A 266 12.82 -17.64 -3.29
C PRO A 266 11.60 -18.56 -3.20
N VAL A 267 10.40 -18.06 -3.51
CA VAL A 267 9.13 -18.79 -3.30
C VAL A 267 9.06 -20.10 -4.06
N ASN A 268 9.71 -20.21 -5.23
CA ASN A 268 9.68 -21.43 -6.04
C ASN A 268 10.42 -22.63 -5.42
N VAL A 269 11.20 -22.43 -4.34
CA VAL A 269 11.81 -23.53 -3.57
C VAL A 269 11.13 -23.76 -2.21
N ASP A 270 10.19 -22.91 -1.81
CA ASP A 270 9.36 -23.08 -0.60
C ASP A 270 8.04 -23.75 -0.99
N ALA A 271 8.03 -25.09 -0.98
CA ALA A 271 6.87 -25.88 -1.42
C ALA A 271 5.59 -25.56 -0.63
N ALA A 272 5.71 -25.29 0.67
CA ALA A 272 4.57 -24.97 1.53
C ALA A 272 3.94 -23.62 1.14
N GLN A 273 4.77 -22.60 0.93
CA GLN A 273 4.29 -21.29 0.49
C GLN A 273 3.72 -21.34 -0.93
N LEU A 274 4.36 -22.08 -1.83
CA LEU A 274 3.88 -22.29 -3.19
C LEU A 274 2.50 -22.97 -3.20
N ASP A 275 2.35 -24.08 -2.49
CA ASP A 275 1.09 -24.82 -2.40
C ASP A 275 -0.03 -23.95 -1.80
N TRP A 276 0.27 -23.20 -0.74
CA TRP A 276 -0.66 -22.24 -0.16
C TRP A 276 -1.12 -21.20 -1.18
N LEU A 277 -0.18 -20.60 -1.92
CA LEU A 277 -0.47 -19.59 -2.91
C LEU A 277 -1.32 -20.17 -4.05
N GLU A 278 -0.95 -21.33 -4.60
CA GLU A 278 -1.68 -21.95 -5.70
C GLU A 278 -3.09 -22.33 -5.29
N GLN A 279 -3.29 -22.87 -4.09
CA GLN A 279 -4.63 -23.15 -3.54
C GLN A 279 -5.44 -21.87 -3.34
N MET A 280 -4.84 -20.81 -2.79
CA MET A 280 -5.52 -19.55 -2.56
C MET A 280 -5.95 -18.87 -3.87
N LEU A 281 -5.07 -18.84 -4.88
CA LEU A 281 -5.36 -18.24 -6.19
C LEU A 281 -6.41 -19.01 -6.99
N THR A 282 -6.50 -20.33 -6.80
CA THR A 282 -7.45 -21.19 -7.51
C THR A 282 -8.74 -21.45 -6.74
N LYS A 283 -8.83 -20.98 -5.48
CA LYS A 283 -10.01 -21.19 -4.63
C LYS A 283 -11.26 -20.55 -5.26
N PRO A 284 -12.34 -21.32 -5.44
CA PRO A 284 -13.61 -20.77 -5.94
C PRO A 284 -14.15 -19.66 -5.02
N GLY A 285 -14.84 -18.69 -5.62
CA GLY A 285 -15.58 -17.64 -4.89
C GLY A 285 -14.90 -16.27 -4.85
N TRP A 286 -13.65 -16.14 -5.30
CA TRP A 286 -13.03 -14.82 -5.50
C TRP A 286 -13.24 -14.32 -6.92
N ASP A 287 -13.94 -13.19 -7.06
CA ASP A 287 -14.14 -12.49 -8.33
C ASP A 287 -13.43 -11.13 -8.43
N GLY A 288 -12.74 -10.75 -7.35
CA GLY A 288 -11.95 -9.54 -7.29
C GLY A 288 -10.66 -9.59 -8.10
N LEU A 289 -9.96 -8.45 -8.19
CA LEU A 289 -8.59 -8.42 -8.70
C LEU A 289 -7.60 -8.73 -7.57
N THR A 290 -6.61 -9.55 -7.87
CA THR A 290 -5.51 -9.83 -6.95
C THR A 290 -4.29 -9.00 -7.32
N PHE A 291 -3.63 -8.43 -6.31
CA PHE A 291 -2.29 -7.87 -6.45
C PHE A 291 -1.33 -8.59 -5.50
N VAL A 292 -0.10 -8.80 -5.95
CA VAL A 292 0.93 -9.54 -5.21
C VAL A 292 2.05 -8.60 -4.79
N LEU A 293 2.61 -8.82 -3.61
CA LEU A 293 3.78 -8.11 -3.08
C LEU A 293 4.86 -9.14 -2.74
N THR A 294 6.06 -8.93 -3.27
CA THR A 294 7.30 -9.65 -2.93
C THR A 294 8.41 -8.63 -2.67
N HIS A 295 9.49 -9.05 -2.01
CA HIS A 295 10.71 -8.26 -1.99
C HIS A 295 11.57 -8.58 -3.20
N ASP A 296 11.78 -9.87 -3.49
CA ASP A 296 12.56 -10.33 -4.65
C ASP A 296 12.04 -9.68 -5.93
N ASP A 297 12.96 -9.02 -6.62
CA ASP A 297 12.71 -8.35 -7.88
C ASP A 297 13.01 -9.23 -9.09
N TYR A 298 13.52 -10.44 -8.84
CA TYR A 298 13.59 -11.53 -9.79
C TYR A 298 12.26 -12.30 -9.80
N PRO A 299 11.59 -12.45 -10.97
CA PRO A 299 10.28 -13.09 -11.08
C PRO A 299 10.37 -14.64 -11.06
N ASN A 300 11.03 -15.19 -10.04
CA ASN A 300 11.31 -16.61 -9.85
C ASN A 300 10.06 -17.47 -10.00
N LEU A 301 8.99 -17.09 -9.31
CA LEU A 301 7.72 -17.81 -9.32
C LEU A 301 7.02 -17.78 -10.69
N LEU A 302 7.07 -16.66 -11.41
CA LEU A 302 6.52 -16.59 -12.78
C LEU A 302 7.32 -17.50 -13.72
N GLY A 303 8.65 -17.51 -13.57
CA GLY A 303 9.55 -18.40 -14.30
C GLY A 303 9.23 -19.87 -14.03
N TYR A 304 9.04 -20.22 -12.76
CA TYR A 304 8.63 -21.55 -12.33
C TYR A 304 7.29 -21.96 -12.96
N TRP A 305 6.26 -21.11 -12.88
CA TRP A 305 4.98 -21.42 -13.51
C TRP A 305 5.09 -21.54 -15.03
N ARG A 306 5.95 -20.76 -15.70
CA ARG A 306 6.18 -20.88 -17.15
C ARG A 306 6.81 -22.23 -17.50
N GLN A 307 7.85 -22.63 -16.78
CA GLN A 307 8.55 -23.91 -17.00
C GLN A 307 7.60 -25.11 -16.85
N HIS A 308 6.59 -25.00 -15.99
CA HIS A 308 5.58 -26.04 -15.76
C HIS A 308 4.31 -25.88 -16.61
N GLY A 309 4.26 -24.95 -17.57
CA GLY A 309 3.08 -24.72 -18.41
C GLY A 309 1.85 -24.20 -17.65
N ARG A 310 2.04 -23.59 -16.48
CA ARG A 310 0.97 -23.11 -15.58
C ARG A 310 0.78 -21.60 -15.58
N LEU A 311 1.71 -20.81 -16.12
CA LEU A 311 1.74 -19.34 -15.99
C LEU A 311 0.41 -18.66 -16.32
N GLU A 312 -0.10 -18.83 -17.53
CA GLU A 312 -1.35 -18.20 -17.98
C GLU A 312 -2.54 -18.62 -17.09
N ARG A 313 -2.60 -19.92 -16.74
CA ARG A 313 -3.65 -20.46 -15.87
C ARG A 313 -3.62 -19.81 -14.49
N MET A 314 -2.45 -19.71 -13.87
CA MET A 314 -2.31 -19.15 -12.52
C MET A 314 -2.63 -17.67 -12.47
N VAL A 315 -2.14 -16.89 -13.45
CA VAL A 315 -2.44 -15.46 -13.56
C VAL A 315 -3.94 -15.22 -13.77
N ARG A 316 -4.59 -15.99 -14.65
CA ARG A 316 -6.02 -15.85 -14.92
C ARG A 316 -6.91 -16.34 -13.79
N ALA A 317 -6.63 -17.53 -13.26
CA ALA A 317 -7.40 -18.10 -12.14
C ALA A 317 -7.31 -17.20 -10.90
N GLY A 318 -6.09 -16.76 -10.59
CA GLY A 318 -5.81 -15.84 -9.49
C GLY A 318 -6.25 -14.40 -9.74
N ARG A 319 -6.64 -14.06 -10.97
CA ARG A 319 -6.97 -12.68 -11.41
C ARG A 319 -5.88 -11.69 -11.03
N ILE A 320 -4.62 -12.07 -11.22
CA ILE A 320 -3.47 -11.27 -10.84
C ILE A 320 -3.34 -10.10 -11.82
N GLY A 321 -3.60 -8.89 -11.34
CA GLY A 321 -3.54 -7.68 -12.16
C GLY A 321 -2.23 -6.92 -12.05
N VAL A 322 -1.55 -7.03 -10.91
CA VAL A 322 -0.25 -6.39 -10.68
C VAL A 322 0.59 -7.16 -9.66
N TRP A 323 1.89 -7.15 -9.86
CA TRP A 323 2.91 -7.70 -9.00
C TRP A 323 3.89 -6.59 -8.61
N PHE A 324 3.89 -6.21 -7.34
CA PHE A 324 4.80 -5.23 -6.76
C PHE A 324 6.03 -5.96 -6.22
N VAL A 325 7.20 -5.51 -6.63
CA VAL A 325 8.48 -6.06 -6.18
C VAL A 325 9.37 -4.98 -5.58
N GLY A 326 10.36 -5.41 -4.80
CA GLY A 326 11.43 -4.52 -4.35
C GLY A 326 12.43 -4.21 -5.45
N GLY A 327 13.63 -3.78 -5.04
CA GLY A 327 14.74 -3.50 -5.94
C GLY A 327 15.27 -2.06 -5.85
N HIS A 328 16.43 -1.84 -6.43
CA HIS A 328 17.20 -0.60 -6.24
C HIS A 328 17.03 0.41 -7.39
N THR A 329 16.51 -0.01 -8.55
CA THR A 329 16.46 0.81 -9.77
C THR A 329 15.16 0.63 -10.57
N ASP A 330 14.76 1.64 -11.35
CA ASP A 330 13.54 1.60 -12.19
C ASP A 330 13.77 0.90 -13.53
N TRP A 331 13.82 -0.44 -13.55
CA TRP A 331 13.94 -1.19 -14.81
C TRP A 331 12.64 -1.86 -15.26
N ASP A 332 11.60 -1.91 -14.41
CA ASP A 332 10.27 -2.48 -14.70
C ASP A 332 10.32 -3.84 -15.40
N GLY A 333 11.31 -4.67 -15.05
CA GLY A 333 11.51 -5.99 -15.63
C GLY A 333 11.80 -5.98 -17.13
N ARG A 334 12.47 -4.95 -17.66
CA ARG A 334 13.00 -4.94 -19.04
C ARG A 334 13.84 -6.18 -19.33
N GLU A 335 14.60 -6.63 -18.35
CA GLU A 335 15.40 -7.87 -18.35
C GLU A 335 14.53 -9.14 -18.40
N TYR A 336 13.28 -9.07 -17.94
CA TYR A 336 12.31 -10.17 -17.91
C TYR A 336 11.15 -9.96 -18.89
N ARG A 337 11.31 -9.09 -19.89
CA ARG A 337 10.20 -8.64 -20.76
C ARG A 337 9.43 -9.81 -21.37
N ALA A 338 10.13 -10.82 -21.89
CA ALA A 338 9.49 -11.99 -22.48
C ALA A 338 8.66 -12.82 -21.47
N LEU A 339 9.08 -12.88 -20.21
CA LEU A 339 8.33 -13.56 -19.16
C LEU A 339 7.12 -12.74 -18.72
N ILE A 340 7.27 -11.43 -18.56
CA ILE A 340 6.19 -10.51 -18.19
C ILE A 340 5.13 -10.43 -19.29
N ASP A 341 5.53 -10.39 -20.56
CA ASP A 341 4.61 -10.42 -21.69
C ASP A 341 3.81 -11.73 -21.73
N ALA A 342 4.43 -12.86 -21.38
CA ALA A 342 3.74 -14.15 -21.24
C ALA A 342 2.78 -14.21 -20.04
N ALA A 343 2.96 -13.32 -19.06
CA ALA A 343 2.08 -13.17 -17.89
C ALA A 343 0.98 -12.10 -18.10
N ALA A 344 0.82 -11.55 -19.30
CA ALA A 344 -0.20 -10.55 -19.59
C ALA A 344 -1.63 -11.05 -19.23
N PRO A 345 -2.52 -10.17 -18.72
CA PRO A 345 -2.42 -8.71 -18.66
C PRO A 345 -1.80 -8.15 -17.36
N MET A 346 -1.16 -8.99 -16.55
CA MET A 346 -0.55 -8.55 -15.29
C MET A 346 0.56 -7.51 -15.52
N LEU A 347 0.59 -6.46 -14.69
CA LEU A 347 1.75 -5.55 -14.62
C LEU A 347 2.77 -6.07 -13.60
N PHE A 348 4.05 -5.97 -13.92
CA PHE A 348 5.16 -6.22 -12.99
C PHE A 348 5.84 -4.89 -12.70
N ILE A 349 5.82 -4.44 -11.44
CA ILE A 349 6.18 -3.07 -11.06
C ILE A 349 7.28 -3.12 -10.00
N ARG A 350 8.43 -2.58 -10.37
CA ARG A 350 9.57 -2.32 -9.48
C ARG A 350 9.61 -0.83 -9.15
N THR A 351 9.83 -0.47 -7.88
CA THR A 351 10.04 0.93 -7.49
C THR A 351 11.46 1.10 -6.99
N HIS A 352 12.13 2.16 -7.44
CA HIS A 352 13.42 2.59 -6.90
C HIS A 352 13.34 2.90 -5.39
N GLN A 353 14.50 2.94 -4.73
CA GLN A 353 14.63 3.22 -3.30
C GLN A 353 13.79 4.42 -2.82
N SER A 354 13.03 4.19 -1.75
CA SER A 354 12.21 5.17 -1.05
C SER A 354 12.98 5.83 0.10
N SER A 355 14.24 6.13 -0.13
CA SER A 355 15.12 6.87 0.77
C SER A 355 16.23 7.58 -0.02
N THR A 356 17.10 8.29 0.69
CA THR A 356 18.29 8.93 0.12
C THR A 356 19.51 8.01 0.04
N ALA A 357 19.33 6.70 0.27
CA ALA A 357 20.42 5.75 0.14
C ALA A 357 20.94 5.75 -1.30
N ALA A 358 22.26 5.70 -1.45
CA ALA A 358 22.93 5.72 -2.75
C ALA A 358 23.44 4.33 -3.16
N ARG A 359 22.92 3.28 -2.51
CA ARG A 359 23.33 1.89 -2.75
C ARG A 359 22.85 1.40 -4.11
N GLU A 360 23.66 0.55 -4.74
CA GLU A 360 23.24 -0.27 -5.89
C GLU A 360 22.63 0.52 -7.06
N GLY A 361 23.21 1.69 -7.33
CA GLY A 361 22.79 2.55 -8.44
C GLY A 361 21.65 3.51 -8.13
N ALA A 362 21.24 3.62 -6.86
CA ALA A 362 20.34 4.67 -6.43
C ALA A 362 20.99 6.06 -6.47
N ASP A 363 20.21 7.08 -6.85
CA ASP A 363 20.70 8.44 -7.08
C ASP A 363 20.66 9.36 -5.84
N GLY A 364 20.44 8.79 -4.65
CA GLY A 364 20.36 9.52 -3.39
C GLY A 364 19.10 10.38 -3.23
N VAL A 365 18.07 10.16 -4.07
CA VAL A 365 16.77 10.83 -3.97
C VAL A 365 15.67 9.80 -3.76
N SER A 366 14.92 9.95 -2.67
CA SER A 366 13.77 9.09 -2.36
C SER A 366 12.75 9.11 -3.50
N ARG A 367 12.27 7.92 -3.88
CA ARG A 367 11.26 7.77 -4.94
C ARG A 367 10.08 6.93 -4.49
N TYR A 368 8.99 7.02 -5.24
CA TYR A 368 7.77 6.24 -5.05
C TYR A 368 7.04 6.04 -6.37
N ARG A 369 6.15 5.04 -6.44
CA ARG A 369 5.21 4.88 -7.56
C ARG A 369 3.78 5.09 -7.11
N ILE A 370 2.94 5.50 -8.06
CA ILE A 370 1.49 5.52 -7.90
C ILE A 370 0.90 4.59 -8.94
N VAL A 371 0.01 3.70 -8.51
CA VAL A 371 -0.69 2.74 -9.37
C VAL A 371 -2.17 2.81 -9.07
N ASP A 372 -2.98 3.08 -10.08
CA ASP A 372 -4.44 3.05 -9.94
C ASP A 372 -4.96 1.68 -10.37
N LEU A 373 -5.66 0.96 -9.48
CA LEU A 373 -6.38 -0.25 -9.85
C LEU A 373 -7.82 0.13 -10.17
N ILE A 374 -8.23 0.00 -11.44
CA ILE A 374 -9.52 0.47 -11.95
C ILE A 374 -10.20 -0.65 -12.70
N GLY A 375 -11.36 -1.11 -12.22
CA GLY A 375 -12.20 -2.04 -13.00
C GLY A 375 -11.51 -3.36 -13.35
N GLY A 376 -10.65 -3.86 -12.46
CA GLY A 376 -9.96 -5.14 -12.68
C GLY A 376 -8.68 -5.05 -13.51
N ARG A 377 -8.09 -3.85 -13.66
CA ARG A 377 -6.76 -3.66 -14.25
C ARG A 377 -5.92 -2.69 -13.43
N ALA A 378 -4.61 -2.86 -13.46
CA ALA A 378 -3.67 -1.87 -12.96
C ALA A 378 -3.35 -0.85 -14.07
N VAL A 379 -3.25 0.43 -13.69
CA VAL A 379 -2.98 1.54 -14.59
C VAL A 379 -1.95 2.46 -13.94
N LEU A 380 -0.90 2.80 -14.67
CA LEU A 380 0.09 3.76 -14.23
C LEU A 380 -0.29 5.17 -14.67
N PRO A 381 -0.06 6.21 -13.84
CA PRO A 381 -0.23 7.60 -14.25
C PRO A 381 0.54 7.88 -15.53
N HIS A 382 -0.09 8.53 -16.52
CA HIS A 382 0.54 8.84 -17.81
C HIS A 382 0.99 7.62 -18.62
N ASP A 383 0.42 6.44 -18.39
CA ASP A 383 0.62 5.31 -19.31
C ASP A 383 -0.05 5.63 -20.66
N THR A 384 0.76 6.18 -21.56
CA THR A 384 0.36 6.64 -22.91
C THR A 384 0.92 5.73 -24.00
N SER A 385 1.71 4.69 -23.66
CA SER A 385 2.53 3.99 -24.67
C SER A 385 2.71 2.50 -24.41
N ARG A 386 2.75 1.73 -25.51
CA ARG A 386 2.98 0.27 -25.55
C ARG A 386 4.36 -0.21 -25.04
N ASN A 387 5.28 0.69 -24.68
CA ASN A 387 6.72 0.38 -24.61
C ASN A 387 7.34 0.42 -23.20
N GLY A 388 6.54 0.51 -22.13
CA GLY A 388 7.05 0.34 -20.76
C GLY A 388 6.32 1.18 -19.73
N ALA A 389 6.40 0.76 -18.48
CA ALA A 389 5.91 1.52 -17.34
C ALA A 389 6.70 2.85 -17.19
N PRO A 390 6.05 3.96 -16.79
CA PRO A 390 6.76 5.17 -16.41
C PRO A 390 7.72 4.90 -15.23
N PRO A 391 8.84 5.62 -15.15
CA PRO A 391 9.76 5.51 -14.02
C PRO A 391 9.09 5.96 -12.71
N SER A 392 9.66 5.58 -11.57
CA SER A 392 9.22 6.08 -10.28
C SER A 392 9.44 7.59 -10.16
N MET A 393 8.60 8.23 -9.34
CA MET A 393 8.64 9.66 -9.10
C MET A 393 9.65 9.97 -8.00
N ALA A 394 10.65 10.78 -8.35
CA ALA A 394 11.49 11.42 -7.34
C ALA A 394 10.63 12.34 -6.45
N VAL A 395 10.87 12.31 -5.14
CA VAL A 395 10.26 13.24 -4.19
C VAL A 395 10.73 14.68 -4.46
N GLY A 396 9.96 15.66 -4.02
CA GLY A 396 10.16 17.08 -4.28
C GLY A 396 9.49 17.58 -5.56
N ARG A 397 8.73 16.73 -6.27
CA ARG A 397 8.04 17.07 -7.52
C ARG A 397 6.60 17.52 -7.30
N LEU A 398 6.01 17.32 -6.12
CA LEU A 398 4.65 17.74 -5.82
C LEU A 398 4.60 18.45 -4.47
N LYS A 399 4.34 19.76 -4.48
CA LYS A 399 4.40 20.59 -3.27
C LYS A 399 3.08 21.27 -2.98
N ALA A 400 2.61 21.18 -1.74
CA ALA A 400 1.50 21.98 -1.22
C ALA A 400 2.01 22.94 -0.14
N VAL A 401 1.79 24.24 -0.35
CA VAL A 401 2.17 25.30 0.61
C VAL A 401 0.91 25.95 1.16
N LEU A 402 0.73 25.86 2.49
CA LEU A 402 -0.35 26.55 3.18
C LEU A 402 0.12 27.93 3.66
N ARG A 403 -0.71 28.96 3.47
CA ARG A 403 -0.57 30.25 4.13
C ARG A 403 -1.38 30.24 5.41
N GLY A 404 -0.70 30.07 6.54
CA GLY A 404 -1.29 29.96 7.88
C GLY A 404 -1.15 28.55 8.47
N LYS A 405 -1.49 28.41 9.76
CA LYS A 405 -1.40 27.12 10.47
C LYS A 405 -2.55 26.18 10.11
N ASN A 406 -2.26 24.89 9.94
CA ASN A 406 -3.24 23.81 9.71
C ASN A 406 -3.67 23.09 11.00
N ASP A 407 -3.80 23.87 12.09
CA ASP A 407 -4.11 23.41 13.45
C ASP A 407 -5.57 23.68 13.85
N GLY A 408 -6.39 24.22 12.93
CA GLY A 408 -7.76 24.62 13.21
C GLY A 408 -7.89 25.93 13.97
N SER A 409 -6.82 26.72 14.13
CA SER A 409 -6.89 28.09 14.69
C SER A 409 -7.44 29.12 13.70
N GLN A 410 -7.31 28.85 12.40
CA GLN A 410 -7.65 29.76 11.32
C GLN A 410 -9.07 29.53 10.79
N THR A 411 -9.86 30.57 10.60
CA THR A 411 -11.18 30.49 9.93
C THR A 411 -11.07 30.47 8.40
N ARG A 412 -9.86 30.72 7.88
CA ARG A 412 -9.54 30.79 6.47
C ARG A 412 -8.12 30.26 6.24
N VAL A 413 -7.97 29.37 5.27
CA VAL A 413 -6.66 28.89 4.82
C VAL A 413 -6.57 29.11 3.31
N ARG A 414 -5.44 29.66 2.86
CA ARG A 414 -5.08 29.71 1.43
C ARG A 414 -3.97 28.71 1.21
N LEU A 415 -4.00 28.02 0.09
CA LEU A 415 -2.98 27.03 -0.24
C LEU A 415 -2.61 27.14 -1.72
N THR A 416 -1.36 26.82 -2.02
CA THR A 416 -0.83 26.76 -3.38
C THR A 416 -0.24 25.37 -3.57
N VAL A 417 -0.72 24.65 -4.59
CA VAL A 417 -0.18 23.34 -4.97
C VAL A 417 0.55 23.50 -6.30
N ALA A 418 1.76 22.98 -6.39
CA ALA A 418 2.57 23.00 -7.60
C ALA A 418 3.06 21.58 -7.93
N SER A 419 3.02 21.22 -9.22
CA SER A 419 3.58 19.99 -9.74
C SER A 419 4.76 20.31 -10.66
N GLY A 420 5.84 19.55 -10.53
CA GLY A 420 6.94 19.45 -11.47
C GLY A 420 6.85 18.23 -12.38
N LEU A 421 5.76 17.45 -12.30
CA LEU A 421 5.54 16.25 -13.12
C LEU A 421 5.07 16.64 -14.52
N SER A 422 5.51 15.89 -15.52
CA SER A 422 5.18 16.12 -16.94
C SER A 422 3.80 15.61 -17.35
N TYR A 423 2.90 15.42 -16.39
CA TYR A 423 1.56 14.90 -16.63
C TYR A 423 0.57 15.45 -15.61
N ARG A 424 -0.70 15.45 -16.03
CA ARG A 424 -1.83 15.82 -15.20
C ARG A 424 -2.07 14.75 -14.13
N ILE A 425 -2.36 15.19 -12.91
CA ILE A 425 -2.78 14.30 -11.83
C ILE A 425 -4.21 14.64 -11.43
N ASP A 426 -5.07 13.62 -11.48
CA ASP A 426 -6.46 13.74 -11.08
C ASP A 426 -6.69 13.27 -9.65
N ALA A 427 -7.72 13.87 -9.04
CA ALA A 427 -8.24 13.52 -7.73
C ALA A 427 -7.16 13.51 -6.63
N LEU A 428 -6.28 14.51 -6.64
CA LEU A 428 -5.45 14.80 -5.47
C LEU A 428 -6.38 15.22 -4.32
N GLU A 429 -6.01 14.89 -3.09
CA GLU A 429 -6.74 15.35 -1.91
C GLU A 429 -5.84 15.97 -0.86
N MET A 430 -6.43 16.84 -0.04
CA MET A 430 -5.75 17.45 1.08
C MET A 430 -6.69 17.61 2.27
N ARG A 431 -6.16 17.39 3.47
CA ARG A 431 -6.86 17.63 4.74
C ARG A 431 -6.51 19.00 5.29
N VAL A 432 -7.52 19.84 5.51
CA VAL A 432 -7.38 21.21 6.00
C VAL A 432 -8.28 21.42 7.21
N ARG A 433 -7.71 21.91 8.32
CA ARG A 433 -8.43 22.18 9.56
C ARG A 433 -8.77 23.66 9.66
N LEU A 434 -10.02 23.95 9.98
CA LEU A 434 -10.53 25.32 10.11
C LEU A 434 -11.21 25.54 11.46
N LYS A 435 -10.98 26.69 12.07
CA LYS A 435 -11.73 27.15 13.24
C LYS A 435 -13.21 27.25 12.88
N LYS A 436 -14.08 26.73 13.75
CA LYS A 436 -15.52 26.90 13.56
C LYS A 436 -15.96 28.34 13.80
N VAL A 437 -16.98 28.76 13.04
CA VAL A 437 -17.67 30.03 13.21
C VAL A 437 -19.17 29.77 13.20
N ALA A 438 -19.82 29.90 14.36
CA ALA A 438 -21.27 29.92 14.57
C ALA A 438 -22.08 29.01 13.61
N GLY A 439 -21.89 27.70 13.70
CA GLY A 439 -22.64 26.69 12.92
C GLY A 439 -22.44 26.72 11.41
N THR A 440 -21.54 27.56 10.87
CA THR A 440 -21.36 27.67 9.43
C THR A 440 -20.48 26.55 8.89
N LYS A 441 -21.02 25.77 7.94
CA LYS A 441 -20.25 24.76 7.21
C LYS A 441 -19.15 25.41 6.35
N PRO A 442 -17.96 24.80 6.24
CA PRO A 442 -16.90 25.27 5.37
C PRO A 442 -17.30 25.28 3.89
N TRP A 443 -16.62 26.11 3.11
CA TRP A 443 -16.67 26.08 1.65
C TRP A 443 -15.26 26.32 1.08
N CYS A 444 -15.05 25.92 -0.17
CA CYS A 444 -13.78 26.10 -0.85
C CYS A 444 -13.94 26.75 -2.24
N HIS A 445 -12.84 27.31 -2.75
CA HIS A 445 -12.70 27.85 -4.11
C HIS A 445 -11.48 27.24 -4.79
N GLY A 446 -11.62 26.89 -6.07
CA GLY A 446 -10.61 26.20 -6.88
C GLY A 446 -10.54 24.68 -6.69
N ALA A 447 -11.33 24.14 -5.76
CA ALA A 447 -11.35 22.71 -5.41
C ALA A 447 -12.80 22.25 -5.18
N ARG A 448 -12.98 20.94 -5.03
CA ARG A 448 -14.21 20.32 -4.54
C ARG A 448 -14.08 20.03 -3.05
N LEU A 449 -15.05 20.43 -2.23
CA LEU A 449 -15.14 20.00 -0.83
C LEU A 449 -15.74 18.60 -0.80
N VAL A 450 -14.94 17.60 -0.43
CA VAL A 450 -15.34 16.19 -0.37
C VAL A 450 -16.07 15.89 0.94
N ALA A 451 -15.50 16.31 2.06
CA ALA A 451 -16.05 16.12 3.40
C ALA A 451 -15.70 17.31 4.30
N ALA A 452 -16.52 17.52 5.33
CA ALA A 452 -16.31 18.52 6.38
C ALA A 452 -16.78 17.95 7.71
N ASP A 453 -15.85 17.30 8.42
CA ASP A 453 -16.13 16.58 9.65
C ASP A 453 -16.12 17.53 10.85
N ASP A 454 -17.18 17.41 11.66
CA ASP A 454 -17.36 18.18 12.87
C ASP A 454 -16.45 17.63 13.99
N LEU A 455 -15.38 18.37 14.30
CA LEU A 455 -14.46 18.01 15.38
C LEU A 455 -14.66 18.86 16.65
N GLY A 456 -15.90 19.28 16.94
CA GLY A 456 -16.23 20.09 18.12
C GLY A 456 -15.87 21.57 17.95
N LYS A 457 -14.62 21.96 18.21
CA LYS A 457 -14.17 23.37 18.09
C LYS A 457 -13.67 23.75 16.69
N LEU A 458 -13.39 22.76 15.85
CA LEU A 458 -12.87 22.94 14.49
C LEU A 458 -13.60 22.03 13.49
N TRP A 459 -13.49 22.38 12.22
CA TRP A 459 -13.84 21.54 11.08
C TRP A 459 -12.58 20.87 10.56
N GLU A 460 -12.66 19.60 10.21
CA GLU A 460 -11.67 18.98 9.33
C GLU A 460 -12.27 18.81 7.94
N CYS A 461 -11.66 19.49 6.96
CA CYS A 461 -12.13 19.50 5.59
C CYS A 461 -11.25 18.60 4.74
N ARG A 462 -11.84 17.70 3.97
CA ARG A 462 -11.18 16.99 2.88
C ARG A 462 -11.54 17.69 1.58
N ILE A 463 -10.56 18.22 0.88
CA ILE A 463 -10.75 18.82 -0.44
C ILE A 463 -10.09 17.97 -1.51
N SER A 464 -10.68 17.95 -2.70
CA SER A 464 -10.17 17.26 -3.88
C SER A 464 -9.99 18.23 -5.04
N PHE A 465 -8.93 18.07 -5.81
CA PHE A 465 -8.59 18.92 -6.94
C PHE A 465 -7.74 18.15 -7.96
N ASP A 466 -7.74 18.65 -9.19
CA ASP A 466 -6.87 18.15 -10.25
C ASP A 466 -5.77 19.17 -10.49
N LEU A 467 -4.58 18.68 -10.86
CA LEU A 467 -3.42 19.53 -11.10
C LEU A 467 -2.90 19.28 -12.52
N PRO A 468 -2.83 20.31 -13.38
CA PRO A 468 -2.30 20.16 -14.73
C PRO A 468 -0.80 19.81 -14.69
N ASP A 469 -0.30 19.33 -15.84
CA ASP A 469 1.11 19.05 -16.04
C ASP A 469 1.97 20.30 -15.80
N LYS A 470 3.03 20.13 -15.01
CA LYS A 470 3.93 21.23 -14.57
C LYS A 470 3.17 22.46 -14.01
N GLY A 471 1.98 22.23 -13.47
CA GLY A 471 1.00 23.27 -13.17
C GLY A 471 1.09 23.82 -11.75
N THR A 472 0.43 24.95 -11.53
CA THR A 472 0.18 25.51 -10.19
C THR A 472 -1.29 25.82 -10.00
N LEU A 473 -1.83 25.43 -8.85
CA LEU A 473 -3.21 25.68 -8.45
C LEU A 473 -3.26 26.47 -7.13
N ARG A 474 -4.13 27.48 -7.06
CA ARG A 474 -4.35 28.27 -5.84
C ARG A 474 -5.75 28.02 -5.32
N LEU A 475 -5.85 27.55 -4.07
CA LEU A 475 -7.11 27.23 -3.43
C LEU A 475 -7.33 28.09 -2.19
N MET A 476 -8.60 28.23 -1.81
CA MET A 476 -9.00 28.87 -0.57
C MET A 476 -10.09 28.05 0.09
N LEU A 477 -9.98 27.81 1.40
CA LEU A 477 -11.05 27.29 2.23
C LEU A 477 -11.42 28.31 3.30
N ARG A 478 -12.71 28.38 3.64
CA ARG A 478 -13.22 29.34 4.64
C ARG A 478 -14.43 28.79 5.39
N ALA A 479 -14.46 29.02 6.70
CA ALA A 479 -15.61 28.78 7.58
C ALA A 479 -16.17 30.13 8.04
N THR A 480 -17.01 30.77 7.22
CA THR A 480 -17.69 32.03 7.59
C THR A 480 -19.09 32.06 7.00
N LYS A 481 -20.04 32.73 7.69
CA LYS A 481 -21.36 33.05 7.13
C LYS A 481 -21.18 33.53 5.69
N ARG A 482 -21.76 32.79 4.73
CA ARG A 482 -21.74 33.18 3.32
C ARG A 482 -22.31 34.60 3.26
N VAL A 483 -21.50 35.59 2.91
CA VAL A 483 -22.00 36.93 2.49
C VAL A 483 -22.70 36.83 1.11
N ASN A 484 -22.97 35.62 0.63
CA ASN A 484 -23.24 35.29 -0.76
C ASN A 484 -24.70 35.41 -1.20
N GLU A 485 -25.62 35.86 -0.35
CA GLU A 485 -26.94 36.27 -0.85
C GLU A 485 -26.87 37.57 -1.67
N ARG A 486 -25.95 38.49 -1.37
CA ARG A 486 -25.84 39.75 -2.13
C ARG A 486 -25.02 39.64 -3.42
N LEU A 487 -24.01 38.77 -3.48
CA LEU A 487 -23.15 38.61 -4.67
C LEU A 487 -23.75 37.68 -5.74
N MET A 488 -24.46 36.61 -5.35
CA MET A 488 -25.23 35.78 -6.30
C MET A 488 -26.44 36.56 -6.87
N ARG A 489 -27.14 37.37 -6.06
CA ARG A 489 -28.22 38.24 -6.55
C ARG A 489 -27.72 39.32 -7.52
N ARG A 490 -26.51 39.89 -7.31
CA ARG A 490 -25.91 40.86 -8.25
C ARG A 490 -25.47 40.23 -9.58
N ALA A 491 -25.02 38.97 -9.59
CA ALA A 491 -24.74 38.25 -10.84
C ALA A 491 -26.02 37.91 -11.64
N SER A 492 -27.12 37.59 -10.95
CA SER A 492 -28.44 37.40 -11.57
C SER A 492 -29.04 38.73 -12.08
N HIS A 493 -28.91 39.83 -11.34
CA HIS A 493 -29.34 41.16 -11.80
C HIS A 493 -28.53 41.71 -12.98
N LYS A 494 -27.23 41.39 -13.10
CA LYS A 494 -26.44 41.76 -14.29
C LYS A 494 -26.82 40.96 -15.54
N ARG A 495 -27.28 39.69 -15.41
CA ARG A 495 -27.83 38.92 -16.55
C ARG A 495 -29.23 39.39 -16.98
N GLY A 496 -30.01 39.97 -16.07
CA GLY A 496 -31.31 40.60 -16.40
C GLY A 496 -31.21 41.94 -17.14
N ARG A 497 -30.09 42.69 -16.99
CA ARG A 497 -29.89 43.98 -17.66
C ARG A 497 -29.28 43.89 -19.07
N LEU A 498 -28.77 42.72 -19.47
CA LEU A 498 -28.18 42.47 -20.80
C LEU A 498 -29.16 41.85 -21.81
N ARG A 499 -30.43 41.67 -21.45
CA ARG A 499 -31.50 41.16 -22.35
C ARG A 499 -32.52 42.22 -22.78
N ARG A 500 -32.22 43.51 -22.62
CA ARG A 500 -33.09 44.63 -23.05
C ARG A 500 -32.42 45.64 -24.00
N VAL A 501 -31.33 45.26 -24.67
CA VAL A 501 -30.78 46.02 -25.80
C VAL A 501 -30.39 45.04 -26.90
N ARG A 502 -31.40 44.57 -27.62
CA ARG A 502 -31.47 44.38 -29.08
C ARG A 502 -32.81 43.78 -29.42
#